data_AF-A0A0K2U446-F1
#
_entry.id   AF-A0A0K2U446-F1
#
_cell.length_a   1.000
_cell.length_b   1.000
_cell.length_c   1.000
_cell.angle_alpha   90.00
_cell.angle_beta   90.00
_cell.angle_gamma   90.00
#
_symmetry.space_group_name_H-M   'P 1'
#
loop_
_entity.id
_entity.type
_entity.pdbx_description
1 polymer ?
#
loop_
_entity_poly.entity_id
_entity_poly.type
_entity_poly.pdbx_seq_one_letter_code
_entity_poly.pdbx_strand_id
1 'polypeptide(L)'
;MTLEHRRMSAADRAGLAARSPEGHAARSMSIKGHEEVWIRIQANTFCNWLNVNLADSALDPITDLETDLQSGVILVTLVEKLQKRKIRHNKKPINQHQELENISIALDAIQDDGIKLVNIG
;
A
#
# COMPACT_ATOMS: atom_id res chain seq x y z
N MET A 1 7.33 36.14 23.61
CA MET A 1 7.51 34.68 23.43
C MET A 1 7.21 34.35 21.98
N THR A 2 8.24 34.06 21.20
CA THR A 2 8.18 33.70 19.79
C THR A 2 7.50 32.34 19.61
N LEU A 3 6.43 32.29 18.81
CA LEU A 3 5.79 31.05 18.37
C LEU A 3 6.76 30.31 17.43
N GLU A 4 7.36 29.22 17.90
CA GLU A 4 8.07 28.29 17.03
C GLU A 4 7.07 27.64 16.07
N HIS A 5 7.13 28.05 14.80
CA HIS A 5 6.49 27.33 13.71
C HIS A 5 7.18 25.97 13.57
N ARG A 6 6.61 24.93 14.20
CA ARG A 6 7.01 23.54 13.95
C ARG A 6 6.89 23.28 12.44
N ARG A 7 8.05 23.15 11.77
CA ARG A 7 8.14 22.90 10.34
C ARG A 7 7.59 21.50 10.08
N MET A 8 6.48 21.42 9.35
CA MET A 8 5.81 20.15 9.05
C MET A 8 6.74 19.22 8.27
N SER A 9 6.81 17.96 8.72
CA SER A 9 7.64 16.94 8.08
C SER A 9 7.04 16.51 6.74
N ALA A 10 7.83 15.81 5.91
CA ALA A 10 7.31 15.25 4.67
C ALA A 10 6.22 14.20 4.91
N ALA A 11 6.32 13.44 6.00
CA ALA A 11 5.32 12.47 6.44
C ALA A 11 4.02 13.17 6.87
N ASP A 12 4.11 14.28 7.61
CA ASP A 12 2.94 15.05 8.04
C ASP A 12 2.15 15.57 6.84
N ARG A 13 2.85 16.01 5.78
CA ARG A 13 2.24 16.50 4.53
C ARG A 13 1.59 15.37 3.74
N ALA A 14 2.24 14.20 3.64
CA ALA A 14 1.67 13.04 2.97
C ALA A 14 0.42 12.53 3.70
N GLY A 15 0.46 12.46 5.03
CA GLY A 15 -0.67 12.09 5.88
C GLY A 15 -1.83 13.10 5.87
N LEU A 16 -1.57 14.36 5.53
CA LEU A 16 -2.61 15.37 5.27
C LEU A 16 -3.21 15.23 3.86
N ALA A 17 -2.40 14.93 2.86
CA ALA A 17 -2.85 14.75 1.47
C ALA A 17 -3.70 13.48 1.27
N ALA A 18 -3.43 12.41 2.04
CA ALA A 18 -4.20 11.17 1.99
C ALA A 18 -5.57 11.24 2.70
N ARG A 19 -5.93 12.39 3.29
CA ARG A 19 -7.25 12.65 3.88
C ARG A 19 -8.20 13.10 2.77
N SER A 20 -8.68 12.16 1.98
CA SER A 20 -9.78 12.40 1.06
C SER A 20 -11.07 12.67 1.88
N PRO A 21 -11.78 13.80 1.68
CA PRO A 21 -13.06 14.10 2.34
C PRO A 21 -14.18 13.08 2.05
N GLU A 22 -13.97 12.20 1.07
CA GLU A 22 -14.88 11.17 0.60
C GLU A 22 -14.88 9.89 1.46
N GLY A 23 -13.88 9.71 2.34
CA GLY A 23 -13.81 8.55 3.25
C GLY A 23 -14.80 8.62 4.42
N HIS A 24 -15.67 7.61 4.56
CA HIS A 24 -16.71 7.56 5.62
C HIS A 24 -16.14 7.65 7.05
N ALA A 25 -14.92 7.15 7.29
CA ALA A 25 -14.27 7.22 8.60
C ALA A 25 -13.69 8.61 8.95
N ALA A 26 -13.39 9.44 7.94
CA ALA A 26 -12.64 10.69 8.14
C ALA A 26 -13.50 11.85 8.64
N ARG A 27 -14.83 11.82 8.41
CA ARG A 27 -15.70 12.97 8.71
C ARG A 27 -15.95 13.24 10.19
N SER A 28 -15.73 12.28 11.09
CA SER A 28 -16.18 12.38 12.50
C SER A 28 -15.06 12.48 13.54
N MET A 29 -13.78 12.35 13.17
CA MET A 29 -12.70 12.20 14.16
C MET A 29 -11.75 13.41 14.20
N SER A 30 -11.52 13.95 15.40
CA SER A 30 -10.46 14.95 15.65
C SER A 30 -9.11 14.25 15.83
N ILE A 31 -8.43 13.94 14.73
CA ILE A 31 -7.18 13.14 14.72
C ILE A 31 -5.93 14.00 14.49
N LYS A 32 -5.97 15.30 14.82
CA LYS A 32 -4.79 16.17 14.71
C LYS A 32 -3.83 15.84 15.86
N GLY A 33 -2.62 15.37 15.56
CA GLY A 33 -1.62 14.95 16.56
C GLY A 33 -1.60 13.45 16.90
N HIS A 34 -2.45 12.63 16.24
CA HIS A 34 -2.52 11.18 16.44
C HIS A 34 -2.21 10.42 15.14
N GLU A 35 -0.98 10.54 14.64
CA GLU A 35 -0.55 9.94 13.36
C GLU A 35 -0.70 8.41 13.34
N GLU A 36 -0.38 7.74 14.45
CA GLU A 36 -0.56 6.28 14.60
C GLU A 36 -1.99 5.82 14.34
N VAL A 37 -2.99 6.62 14.72
CA VAL A 37 -4.40 6.31 14.48
C VAL A 37 -4.70 6.36 12.98
N TRP A 38 -4.17 7.36 12.26
CA TRP A 38 -4.33 7.44 10.81
C TRP A 38 -3.61 6.31 10.08
N ILE A 39 -2.38 5.97 10.51
CA ILE A 39 -1.61 4.86 9.95
C ILE A 39 -2.41 3.57 10.08
N ARG A 40 -2.96 3.29 11.27
CA ARG A 40 -3.81 2.10 11.50
C ARG A 40 -5.08 2.11 10.65
N ILE A 41 -5.76 3.25 10.55
CA ILE A 41 -6.97 3.38 9.71
C ILE A 41 -6.65 3.10 8.25
N GLN A 42 -5.54 3.64 7.73
CA GLN A 42 -5.12 3.41 6.36
C GLN A 42 -4.73 1.94 6.15
N ALA A 43 -3.92 1.36 7.04
CA ALA A 43 -3.55 -0.05 6.96
C ALA A 43 -4.79 -0.96 6.90
N ASN A 44 -5.74 -0.77 7.82
CA ASN A 44 -7.00 -1.53 7.83
C ASN A 44 -7.82 -1.33 6.55
N THR A 45 -7.88 -0.10 6.04
CA THR A 45 -8.59 0.22 4.80
C THR A 45 -7.96 -0.49 3.61
N PHE A 46 -6.64 -0.47 3.51
CA PHE A 46 -5.90 -1.15 2.45
C PHE A 46 -5.99 -2.68 2.57
N CYS A 47 -5.86 -3.27 3.75
CA CYS A 47 -6.08 -4.70 3.96
C CYS A 47 -7.47 -5.14 3.48
N ASN A 48 -8.52 -4.40 3.90
CA ASN A 48 -9.89 -4.71 3.47
C ASN A 48 -10.05 -4.58 1.95
N TRP A 49 -9.49 -3.54 1.35
CA TRP A 49 -9.53 -3.35 -0.09
C TRP A 49 -8.80 -4.48 -0.84
N LEU A 50 -7.62 -4.90 -0.37
CA LEU A 50 -6.89 -6.04 -0.94
C LEU A 50 -7.72 -7.32 -0.86
N ASN A 51 -8.30 -7.63 0.32
CA ASN A 51 -9.11 -8.82 0.52
C ASN A 51 -10.35 -8.85 -0.38
N VAL A 52 -11.04 -7.71 -0.56
CA VAL A 52 -12.17 -7.62 -1.50
C VAL A 52 -11.70 -7.84 -2.94
N ASN A 53 -10.57 -7.25 -3.31
CA ASN A 53 -10.03 -7.42 -4.65
C ASN A 53 -9.51 -8.84 -4.86
N LEU A 54 -9.03 -9.57 -3.86
CA LEU A 54 -8.41 -10.89 -4.03
C LEU A 54 -9.28 -12.04 -3.52
N ALA A 55 -10.57 -11.80 -3.24
CA ALA A 55 -11.50 -12.78 -2.67
C ALA A 55 -11.69 -14.06 -3.51
N ASP A 56 -11.46 -14.00 -4.82
CA ASP A 56 -11.52 -15.12 -5.77
C ASP A 56 -10.15 -15.76 -6.06
N SER A 57 -9.09 -15.28 -5.40
CA SER A 57 -7.75 -15.86 -5.50
C SER A 57 -7.58 -17.02 -4.51
N ALA A 58 -6.56 -17.86 -4.75
CA ALA A 58 -6.19 -18.94 -3.83
C ALA A 58 -5.24 -18.47 -2.71
N LEU A 59 -5.19 -17.16 -2.44
CA LEU A 59 -4.35 -16.56 -1.40
C LEU A 59 -5.07 -16.57 -0.05
N ASP A 60 -4.30 -16.69 1.02
CA ASP A 60 -4.83 -16.50 2.37
C ASP A 60 -5.26 -15.03 2.60
N PRO A 61 -6.19 -14.76 3.53
CA PRO A 61 -6.61 -13.40 3.84
C PRO A 61 -5.44 -12.54 4.33
N ILE A 62 -5.32 -11.33 3.77
CA ILE A 62 -4.32 -10.34 4.19
C ILE A 62 -4.74 -9.74 5.53
N THR A 63 -3.83 -9.77 6.50
CA THR A 63 -4.01 -9.22 7.84
C THR A 63 -3.01 -8.13 8.19
N ASP A 64 -1.81 -8.18 7.60
CA ASP A 64 -0.73 -7.23 7.84
C ASP A 64 0.01 -6.92 6.53
N LEU A 65 0.01 -5.64 6.13
CA LEU A 65 0.59 -5.23 4.85
C LEU A 65 2.11 -5.39 4.79
N GLU A 66 2.81 -5.30 5.92
CA GLU A 66 4.27 -5.38 5.98
C GLU A 66 4.71 -6.82 5.74
N THR A 67 4.09 -7.78 6.45
CA THR A 67 4.47 -9.19 6.33
C THR A 67 3.87 -9.86 5.10
N ASP A 68 2.61 -9.58 4.78
CA ASP A 68 1.89 -10.36 3.75
C ASP A 68 2.31 -9.95 2.33
N LEU A 69 2.72 -8.69 2.12
CA LEU A 69 3.23 -8.22 0.83
C LEU A 69 4.72 -8.52 0.62
N GLN A 70 5.46 -8.91 1.66
CA GLN A 70 6.93 -9.03 1.64
C GLN A 70 7.45 -9.94 0.51
N SER A 71 6.76 -11.05 0.25
CA SER A 71 7.18 -12.01 -0.79
C SER A 71 7.00 -11.53 -2.23
N GLY A 72 6.29 -10.42 -2.42
CA GLY A 72 5.87 -9.88 -3.72
C GLY A 72 4.75 -10.67 -4.42
N VAL A 73 4.39 -11.87 -3.98
CA VAL A 73 3.36 -12.71 -4.64
C VAL A 73 1.99 -12.04 -4.64
N ILE A 74 1.57 -11.50 -3.49
CA ILE A 74 0.28 -10.80 -3.36
C ILE A 74 0.28 -9.52 -4.22
N LEU A 75 1.38 -8.78 -4.21
CA LEU A 75 1.51 -7.56 -5.00
C LEU A 75 1.41 -7.85 -6.51
N VAL A 76 2.12 -8.86 -7.02
CA VAL A 76 2.00 -9.25 -8.44
C VAL A 76 0.59 -9.70 -8.77
N THR A 77 -0.03 -10.54 -7.92
CA THR A 77 -1.40 -11.04 -8.13
C THR A 77 -2.41 -9.90 -8.19
N LEU A 78 -2.26 -8.89 -7.32
CA LEU A 78 -3.08 -7.68 -7.35
C LEU A 78 -2.90 -6.92 -8.67
N VAL A 79 -1.66 -6.67 -9.09
CA VAL A 79 -1.36 -5.97 -10.35
C VAL A 79 -1.93 -6.73 -11.55
N GLU A 80 -1.76 -8.06 -11.60
CA GLU A 80 -2.38 -8.91 -12.64
C GLU A 80 -3.90 -8.71 -12.71
N LYS A 81 -4.56 -8.66 -11.54
CA LYS A 81 -6.01 -8.51 -11.47
C LYS A 81 -6.47 -7.13 -11.92
N LEU A 82 -5.79 -6.07 -11.49
CA LEU A 82 -6.11 -4.69 -11.85
C LEU A 82 -5.88 -4.43 -13.35
N GLN A 83 -4.76 -4.93 -13.89
CA GLN A 83 -4.41 -4.80 -15.31
C GLN A 83 -5.19 -5.76 -16.22
N LYS A 84 -5.84 -6.78 -15.65
CA LYS A 84 -6.45 -7.89 -16.39
C LYS A 84 -5.46 -8.58 -17.35
N ARG A 85 -4.19 -8.64 -16.94
CA ARG A 85 -3.07 -9.20 -17.71
C ARG A 85 -2.30 -10.18 -16.85
N LYS A 86 -1.80 -11.27 -17.45
CA LYS A 86 -0.96 -12.24 -16.75
C LYS A 86 0.49 -11.78 -16.69
N ILE A 87 1.11 -11.93 -15.53
CA ILE A 87 2.46 -11.54 -15.19
C ILE A 87 3.15 -12.76 -14.57
N ARG A 88 4.20 -13.25 -15.24
CA ARG A 88 4.98 -14.39 -14.78
C ARG A 88 5.83 -13.97 -13.58
N HIS A 89 5.69 -14.70 -12.46
CA HIS A 89 6.42 -14.44 -11.22
C HIS A 89 6.66 -15.74 -10.43
N ASN A 90 7.49 -15.68 -9.40
CA ASN A 90 7.77 -16.80 -8.50
C ASN A 90 6.62 -16.98 -7.50
N LYS A 91 5.75 -17.96 -7.74
CA LYS A 91 4.58 -18.23 -6.86
C LYS A 91 4.93 -18.75 -5.47
N LYS A 92 6.14 -19.28 -5.30
CA LYS A 92 6.67 -19.82 -4.03
C LYS A 92 8.13 -19.38 -3.91
N PRO A 93 8.38 -18.09 -3.64
CA PRO A 93 9.74 -17.59 -3.52
C PRO A 93 10.42 -18.27 -2.32
N ILE A 94 11.66 -18.75 -2.51
CA ILE A 94 12.40 -19.50 -1.47
C ILE A 94 13.56 -18.69 -0.86
N ASN A 95 13.83 -17.51 -1.40
CA ASN A 95 14.90 -16.64 -0.94
C ASN A 95 14.59 -15.18 -1.28
N GLN A 96 15.29 -14.26 -0.61
CA GLN A 96 15.12 -12.82 -0.78
C GLN A 96 15.32 -12.35 -2.23
N HIS A 97 16.18 -13.03 -3.01
CA HIS A 97 16.37 -12.67 -4.41
C HIS A 97 15.10 -12.88 -5.24
N GLN A 98 14.39 -14.00 -5.04
CA GLN A 98 13.11 -14.26 -5.72
C GLN A 98 11.98 -13.35 -5.22
N GLU A 99 12.00 -12.96 -3.94
CA GLU A 99 11.05 -11.98 -3.39
C GLU A 99 11.25 -10.60 -4.04
N LEU A 100 12.50 -10.12 -4.12
CA LEU A 100 12.84 -8.87 -4.78
C LEU A 100 12.54 -8.92 -6.29
N GLU A 101 12.75 -10.06 -6.94
CA GLU A 101 12.37 -10.26 -8.34
C GLU A 101 10.85 -10.08 -8.54
N ASN A 102 10.03 -10.68 -7.67
CA ASN A 102 8.58 -10.50 -7.71
C ASN A 102 8.17 -9.03 -7.52
N ILE A 103 8.77 -8.34 -6.55
CA ILE A 103 8.49 -6.93 -6.28
C ILE A 103 8.85 -6.08 -7.50
N SER A 104 10.05 -6.28 -8.05
CA SER A 104 10.52 -5.55 -9.24
C SER A 104 9.57 -5.75 -10.42
N ILE A 105 9.14 -6.98 -10.68
CA ILE A 105 8.18 -7.32 -11.73
C ILE A 105 6.85 -6.56 -11.54
N ALA A 106 6.34 -6.46 -10.32
CA ALA A 106 5.10 -5.73 -10.06
C ALA A 106 5.28 -4.21 -10.26
N LEU A 107 6.39 -3.64 -9.78
CA LEU A 107 6.67 -2.22 -9.91
C LEU A 107 6.91 -1.81 -11.37
N ASP A 108 7.58 -2.65 -12.15
CA ASP A 108 7.77 -2.44 -13.60
C ASP A 108 6.42 -2.49 -14.33
N ALA A 109 5.58 -3.47 -14.02
CA ALA A 109 4.24 -3.55 -14.60
C ALA A 109 3.39 -2.31 -14.27
N ILE A 110 3.49 -1.75 -13.06
CA ILE A 110 2.80 -0.51 -12.68
C ILE A 110 3.35 0.69 -13.48
N GLN A 111 4.66 0.78 -13.66
CA GLN A 111 5.29 1.86 -14.44
C GLN A 111 4.94 1.78 -15.93
N ASP A 112 4.81 0.58 -16.49
CA ASP A 112 4.40 0.36 -17.88
C ASP A 112 3.00 0.95 -18.17
N ASP A 113 2.11 1.00 -17.17
CA ASP A 113 0.81 1.66 -17.27
C ASP A 113 0.89 3.21 -17.20
N GLY A 114 2.11 3.77 -17.11
CA GLY A 114 2.36 5.20 -16.99
C GLY A 114 2.22 5.76 -15.57
N ILE A 115 2.14 4.90 -14.55
CA ILE A 115 2.05 5.32 -13.15
C ILE A 115 3.45 5.65 -12.63
N LYS A 116 3.65 6.91 -12.23
CA LYS A 116 4.92 7.38 -11.69
C LYS A 116 5.12 6.92 -10.25
N LEU A 117 6.14 6.11 -10.02
CA LEU A 117 6.62 5.74 -8.69
C LEU A 117 7.65 6.77 -8.19
N VAL A 118 7.48 7.29 -6.98
CA VAL A 118 8.41 8.25 -6.36
C VAL A 118 8.70 7.79 -4.93
N ASN A 119 9.98 7.59 -4.61
CA ASN A 119 10.45 7.03 -3.32
C ASN A 119 9.89 5.63 -3.02
N ILE A 120 9.72 4.79 -4.04
CA ILE A 120 9.29 3.39 -3.93
C ILE A 120 10.36 2.54 -4.63
N GLY A 121 10.93 1.56 -3.92
CA GLY A 121 11.99 0.66 -4.40
C GLY A 121 12.22 -0.50 -3.46
#